data_AF-A0A7S4C7N5-F1
#
_entry.id   AF-A0A7S4C7N5-F1
#
_cell.length_a   1.000
_cell.length_b   1.000
_cell.length_c   1.000
_cell.angle_alpha   90.00
_cell.angle_beta   90.00
_cell.angle_gamma   90.00
#
_symmetry.space_group_name_H-M   'P 1'
#
loop_
_entity.id
_entity.type
_entity.pdbx_description
1 polymer ?
#
loop_
_entity_poly.entity_id
_entity_poly.type
_entity_poly.pdbx_seq_one_letter_code
_entity_poly.pdbx_strand_id
1 'polypeptide(L)'
;FFSVLLWPCQQVTTRLAFMEDDFDDFENECEKLLSQVQQESGNDGLAELASNGDALLGAEKRPVGNASNTDFDTDGEDDAKKPQPPAPGLDASAKTPPLYNSWDDVDLPAMEEAPSPERAIVFVQSTSGEPPVPKANLFSAATQAPPGSTILLHAGTHHWPGGDLRVSIVGDSAEDVILEGNEGGGYFFYFRCDGLRVQNVTLRGTMPARSHFYVDDRADITVQDCVVDVQPQAPYEHSVYILNSHRITISGNQIASCGDAVFAHSGSTEVDVVGNTIRDCKRRAVYFVKASGVIRGNCMSGNQFPSDISCQQCPEVVVEENETTKPIERR
;
A
#
# COMPACT_ATOMS: atom_id res chain seq x y z
N PHE A 1 -21.67 -13.89 28.53
CA PHE A 1 -21.51 -12.50 29.01
C PHE A 1 -20.18 -11.90 28.58
N PHE A 2 -19.02 -12.53 28.82
CA PHE A 2 -17.72 -12.02 28.33
C PHE A 2 -17.49 -12.11 26.79
N SER A 3 -18.32 -12.87 26.06
CA SER A 3 -18.18 -13.06 24.61
C SER A 3 -18.96 -12.07 23.74
N VAL A 4 -19.83 -11.24 24.33
CA VAL A 4 -20.66 -10.26 23.59
C VAL A 4 -20.00 -8.87 23.53
N LEU A 5 -19.03 -8.59 24.43
CA LEU A 5 -18.32 -7.31 24.49
C LEU A 5 -17.07 -7.22 23.60
N LEU A 6 -16.58 -8.33 23.05
CA LEU A 6 -15.37 -8.35 22.20
C LEU A 6 -15.67 -8.10 20.72
N TRP A 7 -16.91 -8.32 20.28
CA TRP A 7 -17.31 -8.18 18.88
C TRP A 7 -17.32 -6.72 18.38
N PRO A 8 -17.80 -5.72 19.15
CA PRO A 8 -17.76 -4.33 18.72
C PRO A 8 -16.33 -3.76 18.68
N CYS A 9 -15.49 -4.14 19.65
CA CYS A 9 -14.11 -3.64 19.72
C CYS A 9 -13.27 -4.06 18.51
N GLN A 10 -13.41 -5.30 18.01
CA GLN A 10 -12.66 -5.75 16.82
C GLN A 10 -13.08 -5.03 15.52
N GLN A 11 -14.36 -4.69 15.35
CA GLN A 11 -14.79 -3.91 14.19
C GLN A 11 -14.32 -2.45 14.26
N VAL A 12 -14.30 -1.88 15.46
CA VAL A 12 -13.75 -0.55 15.70
C VAL A 12 -12.24 -0.54 15.41
N THR A 13 -11.45 -1.47 15.95
CA THR A 13 -9.99 -1.50 15.69
C THR A 13 -9.65 -1.75 14.22
N THR A 14 -10.45 -2.55 13.52
CA THR A 14 -10.23 -2.83 12.09
C THR A 14 -10.61 -1.62 11.23
N ARG A 15 -11.69 -0.89 11.54
CA ARG A 15 -12.05 0.36 10.85
C ARG A 15 -11.06 1.50 11.15
N LEU A 16 -10.54 1.57 12.37
CA LEU A 16 -9.56 2.57 12.80
C LEU A 16 -8.23 2.46 12.04
N ALA A 17 -7.85 1.26 11.60
CA ALA A 17 -6.65 1.06 10.80
C ALA A 17 -6.77 1.60 9.34
N PHE A 18 -7.95 2.05 8.91
CA PHE A 18 -8.21 2.51 7.54
C PHE A 18 -8.51 4.01 7.42
N MET A 19 -8.52 4.79 8.51
CA MET A 19 -8.97 6.20 8.51
C MET A 19 -7.89 7.19 9.02
N GLU A 20 -6.62 7.00 8.66
CA GLU A 20 -5.54 7.90 9.12
C GLU A 20 -5.45 9.25 8.35
N ASP A 21 -6.16 9.43 7.23
CA ASP A 21 -5.99 10.63 6.37
C ASP A 21 -7.06 11.73 6.51
N ASP A 22 -8.17 11.52 7.23
CA ASP A 22 -9.21 12.55 7.48
C ASP A 22 -9.68 12.51 8.94
N PHE A 23 -9.04 13.32 9.80
CA PHE A 23 -9.32 13.41 11.23
C PHE A 23 -10.77 13.87 11.52
N ASP A 24 -11.34 14.70 10.63
CA ASP A 24 -12.73 15.19 10.74
C ASP A 24 -13.76 14.07 10.48
N ASP A 25 -13.43 13.11 9.61
CA ASP A 25 -14.27 11.93 9.38
C ASP A 25 -14.15 10.93 10.53
N PHE A 26 -12.99 10.87 11.18
CA PHE A 26 -12.77 10.08 12.39
C PHE A 26 -13.59 10.59 13.58
N GLU A 27 -13.62 11.90 13.84
CA GLU A 27 -14.43 12.48 14.90
C GLU A 27 -15.93 12.22 14.67
N ASN A 28 -16.41 12.43 13.44
CA ASN A 28 -17.81 12.16 13.09
C ASN A 28 -18.22 10.69 13.23
N GLU A 29 -17.34 9.75 12.86
CA GLU A 29 -17.63 8.32 12.98
C GLU A 29 -17.54 7.86 14.45
N CYS A 30 -16.66 8.45 15.26
CA CYS A 30 -16.63 8.23 16.71
C CYS A 30 -17.92 8.72 17.40
N GLU A 31 -18.42 9.91 17.03
CA GLU A 31 -19.68 10.44 17.55
C GLU A 31 -20.88 9.57 17.17
N LYS A 32 -20.92 9.04 15.94
CA LYS A 32 -21.94 8.07 15.51
C LYS A 32 -21.88 6.78 16.32
N LEU A 33 -20.69 6.21 16.52
CA LEU A 33 -20.52 4.97 17.27
C LEU A 33 -20.88 5.17 18.76
N LEU A 34 -20.51 6.30 19.35
CA LEU A 34 -20.91 6.69 20.72
C LEU A 34 -22.43 6.83 20.84
N SER A 35 -23.06 7.48 19.87
CA SER A 35 -24.52 7.63 19.84
C SER A 35 -25.23 6.29 19.71
N GLN A 36 -24.69 5.38 18.89
CA GLN A 36 -25.24 4.04 18.71
C GLN A 36 -25.10 3.20 19.98
N VAL A 37 -23.96 3.27 20.67
CA VAL A 37 -23.77 2.60 21.98
C VAL A 37 -24.71 3.16 23.04
N GLN A 38 -24.94 4.48 23.08
CA GLN A 38 -25.91 5.09 24.00
C GLN A 38 -27.35 4.65 23.70
N GLN A 39 -27.70 4.49 22.42
CA GLN A 39 -29.02 4.05 22.01
C GLN A 39 -29.26 2.56 22.30
N GLU A 40 -28.22 1.72 22.16
CA GLU A 40 -28.29 0.27 22.40
C GLU A 40 -28.16 -0.12 23.88
N SER A 41 -27.48 0.69 24.70
CA SER A 41 -27.27 0.39 26.13
C SER A 41 -28.49 0.71 27.01
N GLY A 42 -29.42 1.54 26.52
CA GLY A 42 -30.55 2.02 27.32
C GLY A 42 -30.09 2.88 28.50
N ASN A 43 -30.89 3.86 28.88
CA ASN A 43 -30.55 4.87 29.92
C ASN A 43 -30.24 4.31 31.32
N ASP A 44 -30.35 3.00 31.54
CA ASP A 44 -30.14 2.35 32.83
C ASP A 44 -28.67 1.92 33.06
N GLY A 45 -27.83 1.87 32.02
CA GLY A 45 -26.43 1.42 32.14
C GLY A 45 -25.43 2.46 32.68
N LEU A 46 -25.78 3.75 32.62
CA LEU A 46 -24.88 4.85 33.04
C LEU A 46 -24.95 5.17 34.54
N ALA A 47 -25.98 4.70 35.25
CA ALA A 47 -26.12 4.89 36.69
C ALA A 47 -25.15 4.03 37.52
N GLU A 48 -24.68 2.90 36.98
CA GLU A 48 -23.81 1.95 37.70
C GLU A 48 -22.30 2.22 37.51
N LEU A 49 -21.91 2.96 36.47
CA LEU A 49 -20.52 3.40 36.25
C LEU A 49 -20.17 4.66 37.05
N ALA A 50 -21.15 5.51 37.37
CA ALA A 50 -20.94 6.70 38.18
C ALA A 50 -20.66 6.38 39.67
N SER A 51 -21.08 5.23 40.20
CA SER A 51 -20.85 4.88 41.61
C SER A 51 -19.46 4.32 41.92
N ASN A 52 -18.66 3.98 40.90
CA ASN A 52 -17.33 3.39 41.06
C ASN A 52 -16.17 4.37 40.75
N GLY A 53 -16.47 5.59 40.29
CA GLY A 53 -15.47 6.60 39.92
C GLY A 53 -14.96 7.49 41.06
N ASP A 54 -15.66 7.56 42.20
CA ASP A 54 -15.38 8.54 43.27
C ASP A 54 -14.23 8.17 44.22
N ALA A 55 -13.51 7.07 43.98
CA ALA A 55 -12.39 6.65 44.82
C ALA A 55 -11.01 7.18 44.37
N LEU A 56 -10.91 7.82 43.21
CA LEU A 56 -9.65 8.28 42.64
C LEU A 56 -9.84 9.66 42.03
N LEU A 57 -9.68 10.72 42.83
CA LEU A 57 -9.03 11.98 42.47
C LEU A 57 -9.25 13.00 43.60
N GLY A 58 -8.20 13.18 44.40
CA GLY A 58 -8.11 14.27 45.37
C GLY A 58 -7.84 15.60 44.69
N ALA A 59 -8.74 16.55 44.93
CA ALA A 59 -8.51 17.99 45.12
C ALA A 59 -7.59 18.76 44.13
N GLU A 60 -8.18 19.69 43.39
CA GLU A 60 -7.89 21.11 43.61
C GLU A 60 -9.04 22.02 43.14
N LYS A 61 -9.50 22.89 44.04
CA LYS A 61 -10.51 23.93 43.82
C LYS A 61 -9.86 25.17 43.22
N ARG A 62 -10.52 25.84 42.26
CA ARG A 62 -10.72 27.31 42.17
C ARG A 62 -11.61 27.69 40.95
N PRO A 63 -12.19 28.91 40.91
CA PRO A 63 -13.65 29.03 40.80
C PRO A 63 -14.17 29.64 39.49
N VAL A 64 -15.40 29.22 39.18
CA VAL A 64 -16.57 29.97 38.69
C VAL A 64 -16.33 31.31 38.00
N GLY A 65 -16.66 31.34 36.71
CA GLY A 65 -17.06 32.53 35.96
C GLY A 65 -18.20 32.19 35.01
N ASN A 66 -19.40 32.67 35.35
CA ASN A 66 -20.63 32.58 34.56
C ASN A 66 -20.49 33.26 33.19
N ALA A 67 -21.07 32.66 32.15
CA ALA A 67 -21.69 33.39 31.05
C ALA A 67 -22.79 32.53 30.40
N SER A 68 -23.89 33.20 30.12
CA SER A 68 -25.24 32.72 29.86
C SER A 68 -25.60 32.66 28.36
N ASN A 69 -26.58 31.78 28.07
CA ASN A 69 -27.63 31.86 27.03
C ASN A 69 -27.24 31.88 25.54
N THR A 70 -27.79 30.92 24.79
CA THR A 70 -28.90 31.08 23.81
C THR A 70 -29.14 29.69 23.20
N ASP A 71 -30.26 29.03 23.50
CA ASP A 71 -31.54 29.08 22.77
C ASP A 71 -31.37 28.88 21.26
N PHE A 72 -31.50 27.63 20.80
CA PHE A 72 -31.81 27.31 19.41
C PHE A 72 -32.73 26.09 19.36
N ASP A 73 -34.03 26.38 19.25
CA ASP A 73 -35.08 25.45 18.84
C ASP A 73 -34.86 25.04 17.38
N THR A 74 -34.88 23.75 17.09
CA THR A 74 -35.16 23.23 15.74
C THR A 74 -35.98 21.95 15.85
N ASP A 75 -37.29 22.15 15.78
CA ASP A 75 -38.27 21.48 14.93
C ASP A 75 -37.98 20.02 14.54
N GLY A 76 -38.77 19.13 15.14
CA GLY A 76 -38.88 17.75 14.71
C GLY A 76 -39.63 17.60 13.39
N GLU A 77 -39.10 16.78 12.51
CA GLU A 77 -39.86 16.13 11.45
C GLU A 77 -39.71 14.61 11.60
N ASP A 78 -40.88 14.02 11.83
CA ASP A 78 -41.16 12.62 12.06
C ASP A 78 -41.61 12.06 10.70
N ASP A 79 -40.75 11.33 10.00
CA ASP A 79 -41.08 10.79 8.69
C ASP A 79 -40.98 9.27 8.60
N ALA A 80 -42.09 8.72 8.14
CA ALA A 80 -42.53 7.38 8.39
C ALA A 80 -41.85 6.32 7.50
N LYS A 81 -41.68 5.15 8.12
CA LYS A 81 -41.27 3.87 7.55
C LYS A 81 -41.93 3.56 6.19
N LYS A 82 -41.12 3.26 5.17
CA LYS A 82 -41.53 2.48 3.99
C LYS A 82 -41.14 1.00 4.15
N PRO A 83 -42.00 0.03 3.79
CA PRO A 83 -41.70 -1.40 3.89
C PRO A 83 -40.85 -1.92 2.72
N GLN A 84 -39.92 -2.83 3.06
CA GLN A 84 -39.14 -3.68 2.15
C GLN A 84 -40.00 -4.67 1.37
N PRO A 85 -39.66 -5.00 0.11
CA PRO A 85 -40.17 -6.19 -0.58
C PRO A 85 -39.37 -7.46 -0.19
N PRO A 86 -39.99 -8.65 -0.25
CA PRO A 86 -39.38 -9.91 0.19
C PRO A 86 -38.39 -10.49 -0.83
N ALA A 87 -37.47 -11.29 -0.30
CA ALA A 87 -36.40 -12.01 -1.01
C ALA A 87 -36.93 -13.06 -2.01
N PRO A 88 -36.18 -13.36 -3.09
CA PRO A 88 -36.46 -14.49 -3.96
C PRO A 88 -35.96 -15.81 -3.35
N GLY A 89 -36.81 -16.83 -3.49
CA GLY A 89 -36.62 -18.18 -2.98
C GLY A 89 -35.51 -18.97 -3.68
N LEU A 90 -34.93 -19.84 -2.87
CA LEU A 90 -34.15 -21.02 -3.24
C LEU A 90 -35.05 -22.04 -3.95
N ASP A 91 -34.56 -22.67 -5.02
CA ASP A 91 -34.65 -24.13 -5.14
C ASP A 91 -33.84 -24.73 -6.31
N ALA A 92 -33.58 -26.03 -6.15
CA ALA A 92 -33.04 -27.04 -7.07
C ALA A 92 -31.50 -27.16 -7.14
N SER A 93 -30.87 -28.12 -6.46
CA SER A 93 -30.96 -29.60 -6.55
C SER A 93 -30.23 -30.21 -7.75
N ALA A 94 -29.21 -30.99 -7.38
CA ALA A 94 -28.70 -32.22 -8.00
C ALA A 94 -27.93 -32.15 -9.33
N LYS A 95 -26.68 -32.64 -9.30
CA LYS A 95 -26.29 -33.97 -9.83
C LYS A 95 -24.76 -34.17 -9.81
N THR A 96 -24.28 -35.08 -8.98
CA THR A 96 -23.11 -35.95 -9.27
C THR A 96 -23.52 -36.98 -10.33
N PRO A 97 -22.66 -37.40 -11.29
CA PRO A 97 -21.66 -38.48 -11.08
C PRO A 97 -20.47 -38.43 -12.10
N PRO A 98 -19.69 -39.50 -12.38
CA PRO A 98 -19.10 -40.56 -11.55
C PRO A 98 -17.55 -40.60 -11.59
N LEU A 99 -16.97 -41.45 -10.73
CA LEU A 99 -15.60 -41.98 -10.76
C LEU A 99 -15.33 -42.90 -11.96
N TYR A 100 -14.13 -42.82 -12.55
CA TYR A 100 -13.27 -43.80 -13.27
C TYR A 100 -12.27 -42.97 -14.14
N ASN A 101 -10.95 -43.17 -14.21
CA ASN A 101 -10.14 -44.37 -14.40
C ASN A 101 -8.74 -44.23 -13.79
N SER A 102 -8.18 -45.40 -13.45
CA SER A 102 -6.78 -45.72 -13.20
C SER A 102 -5.80 -45.17 -14.23
N TRP A 103 -4.73 -44.54 -13.75
CA TRP A 103 -3.50 -44.29 -14.48
C TRP A 103 -2.40 -45.16 -13.86
N ASP A 104 -2.43 -46.45 -14.18
CA ASP A 104 -1.26 -47.31 -14.05
C ASP A 104 -0.50 -47.23 -15.40
N ASP A 105 0.82 -47.11 -15.31
CA ASP A 105 1.81 -47.19 -16.40
C ASP A 105 1.91 -46.01 -17.38
N VAL A 106 2.52 -44.91 -16.90
CA VAL A 106 3.30 -44.02 -17.78
C VAL A 106 4.72 -43.94 -17.23
N ASP A 107 5.66 -44.59 -17.93
CA ASP A 107 7.10 -44.38 -17.74
C ASP A 107 7.42 -42.90 -18.02
N LEU A 108 7.57 -42.13 -16.95
CA LEU A 108 8.08 -40.76 -17.03
C LEU A 108 9.58 -40.83 -17.35
N PRO A 109 10.05 -40.15 -18.41
CA PRO A 109 11.48 -40.02 -18.64
C PRO A 109 12.11 -39.31 -17.43
N ALA A 110 13.31 -39.78 -17.05
CA ALA A 110 14.09 -39.21 -15.96
C ALA A 110 14.11 -37.68 -16.08
N MET A 111 13.52 -36.99 -15.11
CA MET A 111 13.69 -35.55 -14.96
C MET A 111 15.18 -35.30 -14.73
N GLU A 112 15.85 -34.73 -15.73
CA GLU A 112 17.13 -34.06 -15.52
C GLU A 112 16.95 -33.05 -14.38
N GLU A 113 17.78 -33.17 -13.35
CA GLU A 113 17.86 -32.18 -12.27
C GLU A 113 17.96 -30.79 -12.89
N ALA A 114 17.00 -29.93 -12.58
CA ALA A 114 17.07 -28.52 -12.96
C ALA A 114 18.40 -27.94 -12.45
N PRO A 115 19.13 -27.17 -13.28
CA PRO A 115 20.39 -26.58 -12.85
C PRO A 115 20.17 -25.73 -11.59
N SER A 116 20.94 -26.05 -10.54
CA SER A 116 20.99 -25.27 -9.31
C SER A 116 21.20 -23.79 -9.65
N PRO A 117 20.38 -22.85 -9.12
CA PRO A 117 20.55 -21.44 -9.41
C PRO A 117 21.97 -20.99 -9.02
N GLU A 118 22.72 -20.49 -10.00
CA GLU A 118 24.04 -19.92 -9.77
C GLU A 118 23.92 -18.80 -8.72
N ARG A 119 24.75 -18.87 -7.68
CA ARG A 119 24.78 -17.84 -6.63
C ARG A 119 25.28 -16.53 -7.23
N ALA A 120 24.40 -15.53 -7.28
CA ALA A 120 24.69 -14.24 -7.87
C ALA A 120 25.82 -13.51 -7.12
N ILE A 121 26.67 -12.85 -7.89
CA ILE A 121 27.82 -12.09 -7.38
C ILE A 121 27.38 -10.64 -7.13
N VAL A 122 27.51 -10.20 -5.88
CA VAL A 122 27.29 -8.81 -5.49
C VAL A 122 28.63 -8.08 -5.52
N PHE A 123 28.71 -7.02 -6.31
CA PHE A 123 29.87 -6.13 -6.30
C PHE A 123 29.49 -4.81 -5.64
N VAL A 124 30.20 -4.48 -4.57
CA VAL A 124 30.13 -3.16 -3.96
C VAL A 124 31.23 -2.33 -4.60
N GLN A 125 30.86 -1.37 -5.46
CA GLN A 125 31.82 -0.38 -5.93
C GLN A 125 32.11 0.57 -4.76
N SER A 126 33.23 0.31 -4.08
CA SER A 126 33.82 1.27 -3.15
C SER A 126 34.48 2.39 -3.95
N THR A 127 34.34 3.63 -3.48
CA THR A 127 35.10 4.78 -4.00
C THR A 127 36.62 4.63 -3.84
N SER A 128 37.08 3.59 -3.13
CA SER A 128 38.50 3.33 -2.84
C SER A 128 39.29 2.63 -3.96
N GLY A 129 38.68 2.23 -5.08
CA GLY A 129 39.40 1.68 -6.23
C GLY A 129 39.93 0.24 -6.08
N GLU A 130 39.58 -0.47 -5.01
CA GLU A 130 39.89 -1.90 -4.88
C GLU A 130 38.88 -2.77 -5.65
N PRO A 131 39.32 -3.85 -6.33
CA PRO A 131 38.44 -4.74 -7.05
C PRO A 131 37.47 -5.45 -6.08
N PRO A 132 36.17 -5.50 -6.41
CA PRO A 132 35.15 -5.96 -5.48
C PRO A 132 35.24 -7.48 -5.24
N VAL A 133 35.17 -7.91 -3.96
CA VAL A 133 35.29 -9.31 -3.55
C VAL A 133 33.91 -10.00 -3.49
N PRO A 134 33.64 -11.05 -4.30
CA PRO A 134 32.35 -11.74 -4.35
C PRO A 134 32.09 -12.64 -3.12
N LYS A 135 31.61 -12.12 -1.98
CA LYS A 135 31.31 -12.99 -0.80
C LYS A 135 30.12 -12.62 0.08
N ALA A 136 29.38 -11.55 -0.18
CA ALA A 136 28.27 -11.12 0.69
C ALA A 136 26.90 -11.35 0.03
N ASN A 137 25.92 -11.85 0.79
CA ASN A 137 24.51 -11.72 0.39
C ASN A 137 24.15 -10.22 0.29
N LEU A 138 23.19 -9.88 -0.57
CA LEU A 138 22.80 -8.49 -0.86
C LEU A 138 22.52 -7.70 0.42
N PHE A 139 21.82 -8.30 1.38
CA PHE A 139 21.51 -7.68 2.65
C PHE A 139 22.76 -7.27 3.46
N SER A 140 23.75 -8.16 3.56
CA SER A 140 25.00 -7.87 4.28
C SER A 140 25.81 -6.79 3.56
N ALA A 141 25.85 -6.83 2.22
CA ALA A 141 26.50 -5.80 1.42
C ALA A 141 25.84 -4.43 1.64
N ALA A 142 24.51 -4.35 1.61
CA ALA A 142 23.76 -3.12 1.84
C ALA A 142 23.92 -2.57 3.26
N THR A 143 24.02 -3.45 4.26
CA THR A 143 24.19 -3.07 5.67
C THR A 143 25.61 -2.54 5.96
N GLN A 144 26.63 -3.09 5.29
CA GLN A 144 28.03 -2.73 5.53
C GLN A 144 28.49 -1.54 4.68
N ALA A 145 27.86 -1.32 3.53
CA ALA A 145 28.21 -0.23 2.64
C ALA A 145 27.87 1.14 3.27
N PRO A 146 28.72 2.17 3.08
CA PRO A 146 28.40 3.54 3.50
C PRO A 146 27.11 4.04 2.84
N PRO A 147 26.27 4.84 3.54
CA PRO A 147 25.10 5.46 2.94
C PRO A 147 25.43 6.22 1.64
N GLY A 148 24.57 6.11 0.63
CA GLY A 148 24.76 6.69 -0.71
C GLY A 148 25.63 5.84 -1.65
N SER A 149 26.23 4.75 -1.16
CA SER A 149 26.99 3.81 -2.02
C SER A 149 26.09 3.13 -3.05
N THR A 150 26.68 2.61 -4.12
CA THR A 150 25.94 1.84 -5.15
C THR A 150 26.36 0.37 -5.10
N ILE A 151 25.37 -0.51 -5.08
CA ILE A 151 25.55 -1.95 -5.26
C ILE A 151 25.14 -2.31 -6.68
N LEU A 152 26.07 -2.95 -7.40
CA LEU A 152 25.82 -3.48 -8.74
C LEU A 152 25.44 -4.96 -8.64
N LEU A 153 24.33 -5.32 -9.27
CA LEU A 153 23.80 -6.67 -9.27
C LEU A 153 23.87 -7.27 -10.67
N HIS A 154 24.57 -8.39 -10.76
CA HIS A 154 24.52 -9.22 -11.95
C HIS A 154 23.25 -10.05 -12.02
N ALA A 155 22.98 -10.56 -13.22
CA ALA A 155 21.94 -11.55 -13.49
C ALA A 155 21.89 -12.64 -12.41
N GLY A 156 20.66 -12.99 -12.02
CA GLY A 156 20.38 -13.99 -10.99
C GLY A 156 19.32 -13.51 -9.99
N THR A 157 18.95 -14.43 -9.10
CA THR A 157 18.02 -14.16 -8.00
C THR A 157 18.79 -13.78 -6.74
N HIS A 158 18.45 -12.63 -6.18
CA HIS A 158 19.02 -12.09 -4.94
C HIS A 158 17.94 -11.97 -3.89
N HIS A 159 18.16 -12.55 -2.72
CA HIS A 159 17.21 -12.40 -1.62
C HIS A 159 17.37 -11.04 -0.95
N TRP A 160 16.24 -10.36 -0.76
CA TRP A 160 16.13 -9.10 -0.03
C TRP A 160 15.08 -9.23 1.08
N PRO A 161 15.42 -9.06 2.36
CA PRO A 161 14.46 -9.26 3.44
C PRO A 161 13.42 -8.13 3.57
N GLY A 162 13.49 -7.09 2.73
CA GLY A 162 12.72 -5.86 2.89
C GLY A 162 13.38 -4.88 3.87
N GLY A 163 12.84 -3.65 3.92
CA GLY A 163 13.17 -2.66 4.94
C GLY A 163 14.04 -1.49 4.45
N ASP A 164 14.83 -0.96 5.39
CA ASP A 164 15.59 0.29 5.22
C ASP A 164 16.63 0.18 4.11
N LEU A 165 16.54 1.06 3.12
CA LEU A 165 17.48 1.21 2.03
C LEU A 165 18.30 2.49 2.21
N ARG A 166 19.62 2.35 2.34
CA ARG A 166 20.60 3.45 2.47
C ARG A 166 21.58 3.53 1.30
N VAL A 167 21.48 2.60 0.36
CA VAL A 167 22.37 2.45 -0.80
C VAL A 167 21.53 2.41 -2.05
N SER A 168 22.13 2.77 -3.18
CA SER A 168 21.54 2.55 -4.49
C SER A 168 21.71 1.10 -4.92
N ILE A 169 20.74 0.56 -5.64
CA ILE A 169 20.77 -0.79 -6.21
C ILE A 169 20.58 -0.65 -7.72
N VAL A 170 21.53 -1.17 -8.50
CA VAL A 170 21.47 -1.15 -9.96
C VAL A 170 21.72 -2.55 -10.48
N GLY A 171 20.73 -3.14 -11.14
CA GLY A 171 20.89 -4.40 -11.85
C GLY A 171 21.44 -4.22 -13.27
N ASP A 172 21.99 -5.29 -13.82
CA ASP A 172 22.37 -5.36 -15.24
C ASP A 172 21.14 -5.18 -16.16
N SER A 173 20.02 -5.83 -15.81
CA SER A 173 18.77 -5.85 -16.56
C SER A 173 17.60 -6.24 -15.65
N ALA A 174 16.44 -5.62 -15.84
CA ALA A 174 15.24 -5.99 -15.10
C ALA A 174 14.79 -7.42 -15.40
N GLU A 175 15.05 -7.94 -16.61
CA GLU A 175 14.67 -9.30 -17.01
C GLU A 175 15.53 -10.37 -16.31
N ASP A 176 16.79 -10.03 -16.02
CA ASP A 176 17.77 -11.00 -15.53
C ASP A 176 18.06 -10.87 -14.03
N VAL A 177 17.80 -9.70 -13.42
CA VAL A 177 18.06 -9.44 -12.00
C VAL A 177 16.77 -9.47 -11.21
N ILE A 178 16.57 -10.54 -10.44
CA ILE A 178 15.37 -10.73 -9.62
C ILE A 178 15.72 -10.47 -8.16
N LEU A 179 15.02 -9.54 -7.52
CA LEU A 179 15.04 -9.35 -6.08
C LEU A 179 13.84 -10.06 -5.46
N GLU A 180 14.11 -11.09 -4.69
CA GLU A 180 13.09 -11.89 -4.03
C GLU A 180 12.90 -11.45 -2.58
N GLY A 181 11.71 -10.93 -2.29
CA GLY A 181 11.29 -10.47 -0.96
C GLY A 181 10.90 -11.63 -0.03
N ASN A 182 11.17 -11.49 1.28
CA ASN A 182 10.70 -12.42 2.32
C ASN A 182 9.52 -11.84 3.13
N GLU A 183 8.67 -12.69 3.71
CA GLU A 183 7.37 -12.34 4.33
C GLU A 183 7.39 -11.36 5.55
N GLY A 184 8.54 -10.83 5.96
CA GLY A 184 8.72 -10.15 7.25
C GLY A 184 8.66 -8.62 7.26
N GLY A 185 8.60 -7.95 6.10
CA GLY A 185 8.76 -6.49 5.99
C GLY A 185 7.47 -5.75 5.63
N GLY A 186 7.25 -4.57 6.23
CA GLY A 186 6.17 -3.66 5.83
C GLY A 186 6.41 -3.00 4.46
N TYR A 187 7.66 -2.97 3.98
CA TYR A 187 8.07 -2.36 2.71
C TYR A 187 9.20 -3.16 2.04
N PHE A 188 9.22 -3.23 0.70
CA PHE A 188 10.38 -3.79 -0.02
C PHE A 188 11.60 -2.88 0.14
N PHE A 189 11.46 -1.61 -0.20
CA PHE A 189 12.45 -0.57 0.06
C PHE A 189 11.82 0.59 0.80
N TYR A 190 12.38 0.92 1.96
CA TYR A 190 12.15 2.20 2.64
C TYR A 190 13.39 3.07 2.50
N PHE A 191 13.33 4.11 1.66
CA PHE A 191 14.44 5.02 1.41
C PHE A 191 14.79 5.85 2.66
N ARG A 192 16.02 5.70 3.16
CA ARG A 192 16.52 6.40 4.36
C ARG A 192 17.52 7.51 4.07
N CYS A 193 17.89 7.70 2.82
CA CYS A 193 18.80 8.76 2.39
C CYS A 193 18.33 9.36 1.07
N ASP A 194 18.73 10.59 0.82
CA ASP A 194 18.50 11.28 -0.45
C ASP A 194 19.44 10.77 -1.54
N GLY A 195 19.12 11.05 -2.80
CA GLY A 195 20.01 10.76 -3.93
C GLY A 195 20.15 9.27 -4.25
N LEU A 196 19.26 8.42 -3.74
CA LEU A 196 19.30 6.97 -3.98
C LEU A 196 18.55 6.59 -5.25
N ARG A 197 19.03 5.53 -5.90
CA ARG A 197 18.34 4.94 -7.05
C ARG A 197 18.13 3.44 -6.91
N VAL A 198 17.00 2.95 -7.38
CA VAL A 198 16.76 1.53 -7.67
C VAL A 198 16.48 1.41 -9.17
N GLN A 199 17.30 0.62 -9.86
CA GLN A 199 17.26 0.55 -11.32
C GLN A 199 17.47 -0.87 -11.86
N ASN A 200 16.80 -1.21 -12.97
CA ASN A 200 17.00 -2.43 -13.75
C ASN A 200 16.85 -3.72 -12.93
N VAL A 201 15.77 -3.82 -12.15
CA VAL A 201 15.50 -5.00 -11.32
C VAL A 201 14.03 -5.43 -11.41
N THR A 202 13.78 -6.73 -11.35
CA THR A 202 12.45 -7.28 -11.09
C THR A 202 12.28 -7.51 -9.60
N LEU A 203 11.22 -6.97 -8.99
CA LEU A 203 10.82 -7.28 -7.63
C LEU A 203 9.78 -8.40 -7.67
N ARG A 204 10.07 -9.51 -6.98
CA ARG A 204 9.17 -10.67 -6.83
C ARG A 204 9.03 -11.06 -5.37
N GLY A 205 7.91 -11.65 -5.01
CA GLY A 205 7.71 -12.29 -3.71
C GLY A 205 6.41 -11.88 -3.03
N THR A 206 6.05 -12.66 -2.02
CA THR A 206 4.83 -12.51 -1.24
C THR A 206 5.13 -11.75 0.04
N MET A 207 5.34 -10.43 -0.06
CA MET A 207 5.31 -9.61 1.14
C MET A 207 3.89 -9.12 1.39
N PRO A 208 3.35 -9.18 2.60
CA PRO A 208 2.27 -8.30 3.01
C PRO A 208 2.82 -6.88 3.19
N ALA A 209 3.56 -6.35 2.20
CA ALA A 209 4.08 -5.01 2.27
C ALA A 209 2.96 -4.02 1.97
N ARG A 210 2.98 -2.87 2.62
CA ARG A 210 2.15 -1.73 2.24
C ARG A 210 2.62 -1.17 0.89
N SER A 211 3.93 -1.19 0.64
CA SER A 211 4.53 -0.68 -0.60
C SER A 211 5.83 -1.37 -1.02
N HIS A 212 6.10 -1.39 -2.32
CA HIS A 212 7.40 -1.83 -2.85
C HIS A 212 8.46 -0.74 -2.65
N PHE A 213 8.11 0.49 -2.98
CA PHE A 213 8.96 1.65 -2.80
C PHE A 213 8.26 2.63 -1.87
N TYR A 214 8.83 2.87 -0.70
CA TYR A 214 8.30 3.82 0.29
C TYR A 214 9.30 4.95 0.50
N VAL A 215 8.91 6.16 0.12
CA VAL A 215 9.71 7.38 0.20
C VAL A 215 9.01 8.35 1.13
N ASP A 216 9.69 8.76 2.19
CA ASP A 216 9.12 9.60 3.25
C ASP A 216 10.17 10.60 3.76
N ASP A 217 9.87 11.89 3.59
CA ASP A 217 10.75 13.00 3.93
C ASP A 217 12.12 12.91 3.24
N ARG A 218 12.15 12.55 1.95
CA ARG A 218 13.38 12.42 1.15
C ARG A 218 13.36 13.23 -0.13
N ALA A 219 14.55 13.41 -0.69
CA ALA A 219 14.72 14.03 -1.99
C ALA A 219 15.62 13.26 -2.95
N ASP A 220 15.51 13.58 -4.24
CA ASP A 220 16.40 13.10 -5.29
C ASP A 220 16.39 11.56 -5.42
N ILE A 221 15.22 10.94 -5.27
CA ILE A 221 15.06 9.48 -5.39
C ILE A 221 14.67 9.12 -6.82
N THR A 222 15.30 8.08 -7.35
CA THR A 222 14.98 7.53 -8.68
C THR A 222 14.57 6.06 -8.59
N VAL A 223 13.41 5.71 -9.12
CA VAL A 223 12.98 4.33 -9.37
C VAL A 223 12.79 4.17 -10.86
N GLN A 224 13.68 3.43 -11.50
CA GLN A 224 13.79 3.42 -12.96
C GLN A 224 13.87 2.00 -13.53
N ASP A 225 13.19 1.75 -14.66
CA ASP A 225 13.32 0.50 -15.42
C ASP A 225 13.15 -0.75 -14.54
N CYS A 226 12.25 -0.69 -13.55
CA CYS A 226 11.96 -1.81 -12.66
C CYS A 226 10.68 -2.53 -13.09
N VAL A 227 10.62 -3.84 -12.83
CA VAL A 227 9.39 -4.63 -12.98
C VAL A 227 8.88 -4.99 -11.59
N VAL A 228 7.64 -4.62 -11.29
CA VAL A 228 6.98 -4.97 -10.03
C VAL A 228 5.95 -6.06 -10.30
N ASP A 229 6.33 -7.30 -10.04
CA ASP A 229 5.50 -8.49 -10.25
C ASP A 229 4.73 -8.83 -8.98
N VAL A 230 3.57 -8.20 -8.84
CA VAL A 230 2.72 -8.36 -7.66
C VAL A 230 1.80 -9.56 -7.82
N GLN A 231 1.85 -10.50 -6.87
CA GLN A 231 0.87 -11.57 -6.84
C GLN A 231 -0.55 -11.00 -6.63
N PRO A 232 -1.55 -11.35 -7.48
CA PRO A 232 -2.88 -10.72 -7.48
C PRO A 232 -3.63 -10.74 -6.13
N GLN A 233 -3.30 -11.70 -5.27
CA GLN A 233 -3.99 -11.89 -3.99
C GLN A 233 -3.40 -11.06 -2.85
N ALA A 234 -2.24 -10.43 -3.04
CA ALA A 234 -1.60 -9.72 -1.96
C ALA A 234 -2.31 -8.37 -1.67
N PRO A 235 -2.42 -7.97 -0.39
CA PRO A 235 -3.14 -6.77 0.04
C PRO A 235 -2.27 -5.51 -0.11
N TYR A 236 -1.47 -5.38 -1.17
CA TYR A 236 -0.63 -4.20 -1.35
C TYR A 236 -1.50 -2.96 -1.56
N GLU A 237 -1.30 -1.95 -0.72
CA GLU A 237 -2.00 -0.68 -0.82
C GLU A 237 -1.45 0.15 -1.99
N HIS A 238 -0.12 0.17 -2.15
CA HIS A 238 0.57 0.98 -3.14
C HIS A 238 1.79 0.26 -3.72
N SER A 239 2.19 0.52 -4.96
CA SER A 239 3.50 0.06 -5.42
C SER A 239 4.60 1.04 -5.03
N VAL A 240 4.44 2.31 -5.43
CA VAL A 240 5.26 3.44 -5.03
C VAL A 240 4.44 4.38 -4.14
N TYR A 241 4.92 4.65 -2.94
CA TYR A 241 4.32 5.56 -1.97
C TYR A 241 5.30 6.69 -1.65
N ILE A 242 4.85 7.94 -1.83
CA ILE A 242 5.67 9.15 -1.72
C ILE A 242 5.00 10.11 -0.74
N LEU A 243 5.62 10.34 0.40
CA LEU A 243 5.13 11.20 1.49
C LEU A 243 6.11 12.32 1.76
N ASN A 244 5.63 13.57 1.77
CA ASN A 244 6.41 14.77 2.08
C ASN A 244 7.81 14.80 1.42
N SER A 245 7.89 14.44 0.13
CA SER A 245 9.17 14.19 -0.55
C SER A 245 9.31 15.02 -1.84
N HIS A 246 10.53 15.25 -2.30
CA HIS A 246 10.79 16.21 -3.38
C HIS A 246 11.72 15.64 -4.46
N ARG A 247 11.57 16.07 -5.72
CA ARG A 247 12.46 15.66 -6.83
C ARG A 247 12.53 14.13 -6.96
N ILE A 248 11.36 13.51 -7.08
CA ILE A 248 11.22 12.06 -7.17
C ILE A 248 10.97 11.67 -8.62
N THR A 249 11.77 10.77 -9.17
CA THR A 249 11.61 10.28 -10.55
C THR A 249 11.20 8.81 -10.56
N ILE A 250 10.05 8.53 -11.15
CA ILE A 250 9.50 7.19 -11.37
C ILE A 250 9.38 6.98 -12.89
N SER A 251 10.33 6.28 -13.50
CA SER A 251 10.41 6.20 -14.98
C SER A 251 10.65 4.81 -15.56
N GLY A 252 10.06 4.52 -16.71
CA GLY A 252 10.31 3.27 -17.46
C GLY A 252 9.89 1.98 -16.73
N ASN A 253 9.12 2.08 -15.64
CA ASN A 253 8.76 0.92 -14.84
C ASN A 253 7.56 0.16 -15.42
N GLN A 254 7.49 -1.14 -15.14
CA GLN A 254 6.32 -1.98 -15.36
C GLN A 254 5.68 -2.31 -14.01
N ILE A 255 4.49 -1.77 -13.73
CA ILE A 255 3.79 -1.94 -12.45
C ILE A 255 2.42 -2.56 -12.71
N ALA A 256 2.10 -3.66 -12.04
CA ALA A 256 0.82 -4.33 -12.19
C ALA A 256 0.22 -4.83 -10.87
N SER A 257 -1.10 -5.04 -10.85
CA SER A 257 -1.79 -5.82 -9.81
C SER A 257 -1.65 -5.30 -8.35
N CYS A 258 -1.41 -4.00 -8.15
CA CYS A 258 -1.33 -3.37 -6.83
C CYS A 258 -2.59 -2.53 -6.51
N GLY A 259 -2.64 -1.87 -5.35
CA GLY A 259 -3.69 -0.91 -5.02
C GLY A 259 -3.64 0.34 -5.90
N ASP A 260 -2.88 1.38 -5.52
CA ASP A 260 -2.46 2.44 -6.46
C ASP A 260 -1.02 2.18 -6.95
N ALA A 261 -0.70 2.35 -8.23
CA ALA A 261 0.68 2.11 -8.69
C ALA A 261 1.65 3.18 -8.20
N VAL A 262 1.29 4.46 -8.33
CA VAL A 262 2.03 5.57 -7.73
C VAL A 262 1.06 6.43 -6.92
N PHE A 263 1.35 6.59 -5.63
CA PHE A 263 0.61 7.48 -4.75
C PHE A 263 1.57 8.50 -4.13
N ALA A 264 1.34 9.78 -4.43
CA ALA A 264 2.12 10.89 -3.88
C ALA A 264 1.22 11.81 -3.07
N HIS A 265 1.60 12.08 -1.82
CA HIS A 265 0.77 12.89 -0.92
C HIS A 265 1.54 13.83 0.01
N SER A 266 0.78 14.66 0.73
CA SER A 266 1.21 15.54 1.83
C SER A 266 2.37 16.48 1.50
N GLY A 267 2.19 17.32 0.48
CA GLY A 267 3.17 18.35 0.13
C GLY A 267 4.35 17.84 -0.69
N SER A 268 4.28 16.63 -1.24
CA SER A 268 5.32 16.13 -2.13
C SER A 268 5.40 16.96 -3.42
N THR A 269 6.59 17.38 -3.84
CA THR A 269 6.78 18.31 -4.97
C THR A 269 7.76 17.78 -6.00
N GLU A 270 7.63 18.19 -7.26
CA GLU A 270 8.54 17.76 -8.33
C GLU A 270 8.59 16.21 -8.45
N VAL A 271 7.41 15.57 -8.44
CA VAL A 271 7.25 14.13 -8.63
C VAL A 271 6.99 13.81 -10.09
N ASP A 272 7.98 13.27 -10.77
CA ASP A 272 7.93 12.94 -12.19
C ASP A 272 7.60 11.46 -12.40
N VAL A 273 6.44 11.19 -13.01
CA VAL A 273 5.98 9.84 -13.38
C VAL A 273 5.98 9.74 -14.91
N VAL A 274 7.02 9.11 -15.47
CA VAL A 274 7.35 9.23 -16.90
C VAL A 274 7.54 7.89 -17.59
N GLY A 275 6.82 7.64 -18.69
CA GLY A 275 7.11 6.48 -19.56
C GLY A 275 6.90 5.11 -18.90
N ASN A 276 6.06 5.02 -17.86
CA ASN A 276 5.77 3.76 -17.18
C ASN A 276 4.64 3.00 -17.89
N THR A 277 4.66 1.66 -17.77
CA THR A 277 3.53 0.80 -18.13
C THR A 277 2.84 0.36 -16.85
N ILE A 278 1.60 0.80 -16.64
CA ILE A 278 0.83 0.56 -15.41
C ILE A 278 -0.47 -0.17 -15.75
N ARG A 279 -0.73 -1.31 -15.12
CA ARG A 279 -1.93 -2.08 -15.44
C ARG A 279 -2.58 -2.81 -14.28
N ASP A 280 -3.86 -3.11 -14.44
CA ASP A 280 -4.59 -4.05 -13.58
C ASP A 280 -4.55 -3.67 -12.08
N CYS A 281 -4.42 -2.38 -11.75
CA CYS A 281 -4.41 -1.92 -10.36
C CYS A 281 -5.83 -1.88 -9.79
N LYS A 282 -5.98 -2.26 -8.51
CA LYS A 282 -7.27 -2.27 -7.79
C LYS A 282 -7.83 -0.87 -7.58
N ARG A 283 -6.99 0.16 -7.66
CA ARG A 283 -7.39 1.58 -7.58
C ARG A 283 -6.95 2.33 -8.83
N ARG A 284 -6.05 3.32 -8.71
CA ARG A 284 -5.60 4.19 -9.80
C ARG A 284 -4.20 3.82 -10.26
N ALA A 285 -3.84 4.25 -11.47
CA ALA A 285 -2.44 4.18 -11.90
C ALA A 285 -1.61 5.26 -11.19
N VAL A 286 -2.06 6.51 -11.19
CA VAL A 286 -1.35 7.60 -10.50
C VAL A 286 -2.34 8.42 -9.68
N TYR A 287 -2.04 8.61 -8.40
CA TYR A 287 -2.84 9.43 -7.49
C TYR A 287 -1.99 10.47 -6.77
N PHE A 288 -2.30 11.75 -6.98
CA PHE A 288 -1.64 12.87 -6.31
C PHE A 288 -2.62 13.55 -5.34
N VAL A 289 -2.25 13.75 -4.08
CA VAL A 289 -3.04 14.46 -3.07
C VAL A 289 -2.19 15.51 -2.39
N LYS A 290 -2.48 16.79 -2.60
CA LYS A 290 -1.62 17.89 -2.13
C LYS A 290 -0.17 17.70 -2.60
N ALA A 291 0.02 17.20 -3.83
CA ALA A 291 1.32 16.94 -4.42
C ALA A 291 1.44 17.62 -5.80
N SER A 292 2.66 17.87 -6.28
CA SER A 292 2.93 18.48 -7.59
C SER A 292 3.97 17.69 -8.39
N GLY A 293 3.91 17.81 -9.72
CA GLY A 293 4.85 17.13 -10.61
C GLY A 293 4.32 16.90 -12.02
N VAL A 294 4.98 16.02 -12.76
CA VAL A 294 4.69 15.75 -14.17
C VAL A 294 4.28 14.29 -14.36
N ILE A 295 3.18 14.07 -15.07
CA ILE A 295 2.74 12.75 -15.52
C ILE A 295 2.75 12.76 -17.04
N ARG A 296 3.71 12.07 -17.68
CA ARG A 296 3.85 12.10 -19.14
C ARG A 296 4.25 10.76 -19.74
N GLY A 297 3.71 10.48 -20.92
CA GLY A 297 4.12 9.34 -21.75
C GLY A 297 3.90 7.94 -21.12
N ASN A 298 3.06 7.84 -20.09
CA ASN A 298 2.75 6.55 -19.46
C ASN A 298 1.67 5.79 -20.25
N CYS A 299 1.74 4.46 -20.25
CA CYS A 299 0.70 3.58 -20.77
C CYS A 299 -0.08 2.97 -19.59
N MET A 300 -1.33 3.39 -19.39
CA MET A 300 -2.17 2.98 -18.26
C MET A 300 -3.39 2.21 -18.77
N SER A 301 -3.68 1.03 -18.21
CA SER A 301 -4.85 0.24 -18.66
C SER A 301 -5.36 -0.75 -17.62
N GLY A 302 -6.67 -1.03 -17.63
CA GLY A 302 -7.25 -2.09 -16.79
C GLY A 302 -7.32 -1.78 -15.29
N ASN A 303 -7.10 -0.52 -14.87
CA ASN A 303 -7.23 -0.12 -13.48
C ASN A 303 -8.71 0.03 -13.10
N GLN A 304 -9.08 -0.29 -11.87
CA GLN A 304 -10.49 -0.46 -11.48
C GLN A 304 -11.21 0.86 -11.17
N PHE A 305 -10.49 1.94 -10.87
CA PHE A 305 -11.13 3.24 -10.62
C PHE A 305 -11.54 3.94 -11.92
N PRO A 306 -12.59 4.80 -11.88
CA PRO A 306 -13.12 5.46 -13.09
C PRO A 306 -12.12 6.33 -13.84
N SER A 307 -11.06 6.79 -13.18
CA SER A 307 -9.97 7.54 -13.78
C SER A 307 -8.63 6.89 -13.45
N ASP A 308 -7.80 6.65 -14.47
CA ASP A 308 -6.44 6.12 -14.28
C ASP A 308 -5.54 7.11 -13.51
N ILE A 309 -5.78 8.41 -13.73
CA ILE A 309 -5.11 9.51 -13.04
C ILE A 309 -6.13 10.21 -12.14
N SER A 310 -5.74 10.52 -10.92
CA SER A 310 -6.49 11.40 -10.02
C SER A 310 -5.54 12.39 -9.36
N CYS A 311 -5.99 13.64 -9.26
CA CYS A 311 -5.25 14.69 -8.58
C CYS A 311 -6.23 15.50 -7.74
N GLN A 312 -5.94 15.62 -6.44
CA GLN A 312 -6.74 16.37 -5.48
C GLN A 312 -5.87 17.42 -4.78
N GLN A 313 -6.35 18.65 -4.76
CA GLN A 313 -5.67 19.78 -4.10
C GLN A 313 -4.22 19.95 -4.59
N CYS A 314 -3.93 19.62 -5.84
CA CYS A 314 -2.60 19.77 -6.41
C CYS A 314 -2.43 21.19 -6.95
N PRO A 315 -1.39 21.93 -6.54
CA PRO A 315 -1.15 23.27 -7.04
C PRO A 315 -0.71 23.26 -8.51
N GLU A 316 0.10 22.29 -8.92
CA GLU A 316 0.74 22.25 -10.24
C GLU A 316 0.98 20.79 -10.69
N VAL A 317 0.01 20.20 -11.38
CA VAL A 317 0.19 18.88 -12.03
C VAL A 317 0.03 19.05 -13.53
N VAL A 318 1.07 18.67 -14.26
CA VAL A 318 1.05 18.66 -15.72
C VAL A 318 0.83 17.23 -16.18
N VAL A 319 -0.28 16.98 -16.87
CA VAL A 319 -0.59 15.70 -17.50
C VAL A 319 -0.40 15.85 -19.01
N GLU A 320 0.64 15.22 -19.55
CA GLU A 320 0.89 15.15 -20.99
C GLU A 320 0.48 13.76 -21.50
N GLU A 321 -0.72 13.68 -22.07
CA GLU A 321 -1.21 12.46 -22.71
C GLU A 321 -0.42 12.22 -24.01
N ASN A 322 0.03 10.98 -24.23
CA ASN A 322 0.58 10.60 -25.51
C ASN A 322 -0.56 10.56 -26.55
N GLU A 323 -0.45 11.34 -27.64
CA GLU A 323 -1.46 11.38 -28.71
C GLU A 323 -1.78 10.01 -29.33
N THR A 324 -0.92 9.01 -29.09
CA THR A 324 -1.04 7.65 -29.62
C THR A 324 -1.93 6.71 -28.79
N THR A 325 -2.35 7.08 -27.58
CA THR A 325 -3.23 6.25 -26.73
C THR A 325 -4.70 6.70 -26.79
N LYS A 326 -5.24 6.95 -27.98
CA LYS A 326 -6.69 6.97 -28.13
C LYS A 326 -7.23 5.60 -27.70
N PRO A 327 -8.23 5.54 -26.80
CA PRO A 327 -8.82 4.29 -26.40
C PRO A 327 -9.28 3.56 -27.66
N ILE A 328 -8.88 2.29 -27.81
CA ILE A 328 -9.53 1.39 -28.74
C ILE A 328 -10.96 1.29 -28.22
N GLU A 329 -11.88 2.06 -28.80
CA GLU A 329 -13.31 1.91 -28.57
C GLU A 329 -13.64 0.44 -28.80
N ARG A 330 -13.90 -0.30 -27.73
CA ARG A 330 -14.46 -1.64 -27.83
C ARG A 330 -15.86 -1.50 -28.43
N ARG A 331 -15.97 -1.82 -29.72
CA ARG A 331 -17.26 -2.05 -30.40
C ARG A 331 -17.92 -3.31 -29.88
#